data_AF-A0A0U5IG33-F1
#
_entry.id   AF-A0A0U5IG33-F1
#
_cell.length_a   1.000
_cell.length_b   1.000
_cell.length_c   1.000
_cell.angle_alpha   90.00
_cell.angle_beta   90.00
_cell.angle_gamma   90.00
#
_symmetry.space_group_name_H-M   'P 1'
#
loop_
_entity.id
_entity.type
_entity.pdbx_description
1 polymer ?
#
loop_
_entity_poly.entity_id
_entity_poly.type
_entity_poly.pdbx_seq_one_letter_code
_entity_poly.pdbx_strand_id
1 'polypeptide(L)'
;MIAREVDAPPGVKPIEWRLLTNRTVDTLEAAAELIDWYRARWDIELLFLVLKEGCRVEALQLSTLERLERALALFLIVSWRIAQLMRLGRTLPDLDAELFLAPEEWQAAYILSEKPLPKEPPRLNTVVRLIAGLGGFLGRKGDGEPGVKTIWLGLQRVTDFAAGLRYARQAHDS
;
A
#
# COMPACT_ATOMS: atom_id res chain seq x y z
N MET A 1 -0.39 -19.27 -24.54
CA MET A 1 -0.85 -18.04 -25.21
C MET A 1 0.32 -17.06 -25.35
N ILE A 2 0.33 -16.23 -26.39
CA ILE A 2 1.31 -15.15 -26.58
C ILE A 2 0.56 -13.81 -26.65
N ALA A 3 0.98 -12.84 -25.83
CA ALA A 3 0.53 -11.45 -25.91
C ALA A 3 1.72 -10.59 -26.32
N ARG A 4 1.56 -9.73 -27.34
CA ARG A 4 2.62 -8.88 -27.86
C ARG A 4 2.09 -7.47 -28.05
N GLU A 5 2.87 -6.49 -27.60
CA GLU A 5 2.63 -5.07 -27.85
C GLU A 5 2.70 -4.77 -29.35
N VAL A 6 1.68 -4.07 -29.86
CA VAL A 6 1.61 -3.60 -31.24
C VAL A 6 2.07 -2.15 -31.25
N ASP A 7 2.84 -1.76 -32.29
CA ASP A 7 3.33 -0.39 -32.49
C ASP A 7 4.14 0.19 -31.32
N ALA A 8 5.05 -0.61 -30.75
CA ALA A 8 5.97 -0.13 -29.71
C ALA A 8 6.80 1.09 -30.19
N PRO A 9 7.09 2.07 -29.31
CA PRO A 9 7.84 3.27 -29.69
C PRO A 9 9.21 2.97 -30.32
N PRO A 10 9.68 3.79 -31.27
CA PRO A 10 10.99 3.60 -31.89
C PRO A 10 12.12 3.48 -30.86
N GLY A 11 12.94 2.44 -30.99
CA GLY A 11 14.07 2.18 -30.09
C GLY A 11 13.71 1.47 -28.79
N VAL A 12 12.44 1.18 -28.53
CA VAL A 12 11.98 0.40 -27.36
C VAL A 12 11.75 -1.05 -27.76
N LYS A 13 12.25 -1.99 -26.95
CA LYS A 13 11.94 -3.42 -27.14
C LYS A 13 10.47 -3.65 -26.80
N PRO A 14 9.63 -4.18 -27.72
CA PRO A 14 8.22 -4.43 -27.45
C PRO A 14 8.01 -5.39 -26.28
N ILE A 15 6.96 -5.17 -25.52
CA ILE A 15 6.53 -6.13 -24.49
C ILE A 15 5.99 -7.39 -25.19
N GLU A 16 6.54 -8.56 -24.81
CA GLU A 16 6.03 -9.86 -25.23
C GLU A 16 5.91 -10.77 -23.99
N TRP A 17 4.72 -11.28 -23.74
CA TRP A 17 4.45 -12.28 -22.72
C TRP A 17 4.07 -13.61 -23.35
N ARG A 18 4.80 -14.66 -22.96
CA ARG A 18 4.48 -16.05 -23.29
C ARG A 18 3.94 -16.72 -22.04
N LEU A 19 2.63 -16.89 -21.97
CA LEU A 19 1.95 -17.43 -20.80
C LEU A 19 1.62 -18.91 -21.03
N LEU A 20 2.19 -19.76 -20.18
CA LEU A 20 1.83 -21.17 -20.06
C LEU A 20 0.79 -21.31 -18.96
N THR A 21 -0.33 -21.96 -19.28
CA THR A 21 -1.47 -22.14 -18.38
C THR A 21 -2.10 -23.51 -18.59
N ASN A 22 -2.71 -24.06 -17.55
CA ASN A 22 -3.50 -25.29 -17.61
C ASN A 22 -4.96 -25.06 -18.02
N ARG A 23 -5.35 -23.80 -18.31
CA ARG A 23 -6.69 -23.43 -18.77
C ARG A 23 -6.76 -23.40 -20.29
N THR A 24 -7.90 -23.79 -20.85
CA THR A 24 -8.20 -23.61 -22.28
C THR A 24 -8.51 -22.14 -22.56
N VAL A 25 -8.16 -21.68 -23.77
CA VAL A 25 -8.27 -20.28 -24.18
C VAL A 25 -8.83 -20.24 -25.59
N ASP A 26 -10.16 -20.31 -25.68
CA ASP A 26 -10.87 -20.47 -26.95
C ASP A 26 -11.43 -19.15 -27.49
N THR A 27 -11.45 -18.09 -26.66
CA THR A 27 -11.97 -16.77 -27.02
C THR A 27 -11.01 -15.65 -26.66
N LEU A 28 -11.21 -14.47 -27.24
CA LEU A 28 -10.43 -13.27 -26.93
C LEU A 28 -10.65 -12.83 -25.48
N GLU A 29 -11.87 -12.96 -24.97
CA GLU A 29 -12.24 -12.61 -23.60
C GLU A 29 -11.50 -13.50 -22.60
N ALA A 30 -11.41 -14.81 -22.87
CA ALA A 30 -10.63 -15.74 -22.05
C ALA A 30 -9.13 -15.42 -22.08
N ALA A 31 -8.61 -15.00 -23.23
CA ALA A 31 -7.23 -14.56 -23.35
C ALA A 31 -6.96 -13.27 -22.54
N ALA A 32 -7.87 -12.29 -22.63
CA ALA A 32 -7.78 -11.02 -21.90
C ALA A 32 -7.83 -11.24 -20.37
N GLU A 33 -8.71 -12.12 -19.89
CA GLU A 33 -8.80 -12.48 -18.47
C GLU A 33 -7.47 -13.07 -17.95
N LEU A 34 -6.83 -13.98 -18.70
CA LEU A 34 -5.53 -14.53 -18.32
C LEU A 34 -4.43 -13.47 -18.26
N ILE A 35 -4.45 -12.50 -19.18
CA ILE A 35 -3.54 -11.35 -19.15
C ILE A 35 -3.78 -10.54 -17.87
N ASP A 36 -5.03 -10.24 -17.54
CA ASP A 36 -5.36 -9.49 -16.34
C ASP A 36 -4.96 -10.20 -15.05
N TRP A 37 -5.11 -11.53 -14.97
CA TRP A 37 -4.58 -12.29 -13.84
C TRP A 37 -3.05 -12.25 -13.78
N TYR A 38 -2.38 -12.36 -14.93
CA TYR A 38 -0.92 -12.28 -14.96
C TYR A 38 -0.41 -10.88 -14.57
N ARG A 39 -1.16 -9.82 -14.90
CA ARG A 39 -0.86 -8.44 -14.47
C ARG A 39 -0.88 -8.30 -12.94
N ALA A 40 -1.71 -9.06 -12.24
CA ALA A 40 -1.73 -9.08 -10.78
C ALA A 40 -0.45 -9.70 -10.17
N ARG A 41 0.40 -10.38 -10.95
CA ARG A 41 1.69 -10.93 -10.46
C ARG A 41 2.58 -9.85 -9.86
N TRP A 42 2.53 -8.62 -10.38
CA TRP A 42 3.34 -7.51 -9.88
C TRP A 42 3.03 -7.16 -8.41
N ASP A 43 1.86 -7.52 -7.91
CA ASP A 43 1.42 -7.20 -6.55
C ASP A 43 2.32 -7.83 -5.49
N ILE A 44 2.87 -9.03 -5.77
CA ILE A 44 3.82 -9.67 -4.85
C ILE A 44 5.17 -8.94 -4.81
N GLU A 45 5.59 -8.33 -5.93
CA GLU A 45 6.82 -7.54 -5.97
C GLU A 45 6.68 -6.29 -5.12
N LEU A 46 5.49 -5.69 -5.11
CA LEU A 46 5.19 -4.57 -4.22
C LEU A 46 5.22 -4.98 -2.75
N LEU A 47 4.69 -6.16 -2.40
CA LEU A 47 4.77 -6.68 -1.04
C LEU A 47 6.24 -6.83 -0.59
N PHE A 48 7.08 -7.43 -1.44
CA PHE A 48 8.51 -7.58 -1.13
C PHE A 48 9.26 -6.25 -1.12
N LEU A 49 8.86 -5.28 -1.93
CA LEU A 49 9.41 -3.93 -1.87
C LEU A 49 9.15 -3.29 -0.51
N VAL A 50 7.92 -3.42 0.03
CA VAL A 50 7.62 -2.90 1.38
C VAL A 50 8.39 -3.66 2.45
N LEU A 51 8.47 -4.99 2.33
CA LEU A 51 9.18 -5.82 3.29
C LEU A 51 10.67 -5.44 3.36
N LYS A 52 11.31 -5.28 2.21
CA LYS A 52 12.74 -5.00 2.11
C LYS A 52 13.08 -3.53 2.35
N GLU A 53 12.43 -2.61 1.64
CA GLU A 53 12.79 -1.19 1.70
C GLU A 53 12.05 -0.44 2.81
N GLY A 54 10.79 -0.80 3.08
CA GLY A 54 10.00 -0.20 4.15
C GLY A 54 10.39 -0.75 5.52
N CYS A 55 10.13 -2.04 5.73
CA CYS A 55 10.40 -2.72 7.00
C CYS A 55 11.89 -3.01 7.24
N ARG A 56 12.75 -2.90 6.21
CA ARG A 56 14.21 -3.10 6.32
C ARG A 56 14.57 -4.46 6.93
N VAL A 57 13.84 -5.51 6.55
CA VAL A 57 14.04 -6.84 7.15
C VAL A 57 15.45 -7.40 6.92
N GLU A 58 16.11 -7.01 5.83
CA GLU A 58 17.48 -7.44 5.51
C GLU A 58 18.54 -6.76 6.42
N ALA A 59 18.16 -5.71 7.16
CA ALA A 59 19.01 -5.05 8.14
C ALA A 59 18.86 -5.61 9.57
N LEU A 60 17.97 -6.59 9.79
CA LEU A 60 17.76 -7.20 11.10
C LEU A 60 18.97 -8.05 11.51
N GLN A 61 19.57 -7.75 12.66
CA GLN A 61 20.70 -8.49 13.23
C GLN A 61 20.23 -9.51 14.28
N LEU A 62 19.32 -10.40 13.90
CA LEU A 62 18.81 -11.44 14.80
C LEU A 62 19.72 -12.67 14.79
N SER A 63 20.06 -13.16 15.98
CA SER A 63 21.10 -14.19 16.16
C SER A 63 20.62 -15.64 15.97
N THR A 64 19.32 -15.89 15.79
CA THR A 64 18.78 -17.24 15.56
C THR A 64 17.74 -17.24 14.44
N LEU A 65 17.59 -18.38 13.78
CA LEU A 65 16.63 -18.57 12.70
C LEU A 65 15.19 -18.37 13.20
N GLU A 66 14.83 -18.92 14.36
CA GLU A 66 13.47 -18.82 14.89
C GLU A 66 13.07 -17.38 15.20
N ARG A 67 14.04 -16.56 15.65
CA ARG A 67 13.81 -15.12 15.88
C ARG A 67 13.60 -14.40 14.55
N LEU A 68 14.39 -14.73 13.53
CA LEU A 68 14.25 -14.18 12.19
C LEU A 68 12.89 -14.54 11.57
N GLU A 69 12.46 -15.79 11.64
CA GLU A 69 11.16 -16.24 11.12
C GLU A 69 9.98 -15.52 11.78
N ARG A 70 10.01 -15.35 13.10
CA ARG A 70 8.97 -14.60 13.84
C ARG A 70 8.94 -13.13 13.42
N ALA A 71 10.10 -12.50 13.27
CA ALA A 71 10.19 -11.12 12.81
C ALA A 71 9.66 -10.98 11.38
N LEU A 72 10.05 -11.88 10.47
CA LEU A 72 9.57 -11.89 9.08
C LEU A 72 8.06 -12.07 9.00
N ALA A 73 7.48 -12.96 9.81
CA ALA A 73 6.02 -13.14 9.86
C ALA A 73 5.30 -11.83 10.26
N LEU A 74 5.80 -11.12 11.28
CA LEU A 74 5.24 -9.84 11.69
C LEU A 74 5.38 -8.78 10.59
N PHE A 75 6.57 -8.66 9.99
CA PHE A 75 6.82 -7.68 8.95
C PHE A 75 6.06 -7.97 7.65
N LEU A 76 5.75 -9.23 7.34
CA LEU A 76 4.86 -9.59 6.24
C LEU A 76 3.45 -9.04 6.43
N ILE A 77 2.90 -9.13 7.65
CA ILE A 77 1.58 -8.56 7.98
C ILE A 77 1.58 -7.04 7.82
N VAL A 78 2.62 -6.37 8.34
CA VAL A 78 2.78 -4.91 8.21
C VAL A 78 2.93 -4.51 6.73
N SER A 79 3.74 -5.25 5.97
CA SER A 79 3.97 -5.00 4.56
C SER A 79 2.69 -5.16 3.74
N TRP A 80 1.92 -6.21 4.02
CA TRP A 80 0.63 -6.45 3.40
C TRP A 80 -0.34 -5.31 3.71
N ARG A 81 -0.46 -4.87 4.98
CA ARG A 81 -1.35 -3.75 5.36
C ARG A 81 -1.04 -2.48 4.56
N ILE A 82 0.24 -2.14 4.40
CA ILE A 82 0.66 -0.95 3.64
C ILE A 82 0.35 -1.10 2.14
N ALA A 83 0.67 -2.25 1.55
CA ALA A 83 0.36 -2.53 0.15
C ALA A 83 -1.15 -2.51 -0.11
N GLN A 84 -1.94 -3.04 0.84
CA GLN A 84 -3.39 -3.08 0.79
C GLN A 84 -3.99 -1.68 0.89
N LEU A 85 -3.54 -0.83 1.83
CA LEU A 85 -3.95 0.57 1.94
C LEU A 85 -3.67 1.35 0.66
N MET A 86 -2.48 1.18 0.08
CA MET A 86 -2.13 1.82 -1.19
C MET A 86 -3.06 1.36 -2.32
N ARG A 87 -3.32 0.05 -2.44
CA ARG A 87 -4.21 -0.49 -3.48
C ARG A 87 -5.63 0.05 -3.32
N LEU A 88 -6.21 -0.07 -2.13
CA LEU A 88 -7.58 0.33 -1.87
C LEU A 88 -7.77 1.83 -2.00
N GLY A 89 -6.81 2.65 -1.58
CA GLY A 89 -6.84 4.08 -1.83
C GLY A 89 -6.96 4.42 -3.32
N ARG A 90 -6.39 3.59 -4.21
CA ARG A 90 -6.47 3.78 -5.66
C ARG A 90 -7.72 3.17 -6.30
N THR A 91 -8.09 1.96 -5.90
CA THR A 91 -9.16 1.19 -6.58
C THR A 91 -10.53 1.40 -5.97
N LEU A 92 -10.61 1.70 -4.68
CA LEU A 92 -11.84 1.90 -3.92
C LEU A 92 -11.70 3.15 -3.03
N PRO A 93 -11.49 4.34 -3.65
CA PRO A 93 -11.09 5.55 -2.94
C PRO A 93 -12.14 6.08 -1.96
N ASP A 94 -13.41 5.76 -2.21
CA ASP A 94 -14.57 6.27 -1.49
C ASP A 94 -15.00 5.39 -0.30
N LEU A 95 -14.28 4.30 -0.02
CA LEU A 95 -14.52 3.50 1.18
C LEU A 95 -14.39 4.35 2.44
N ASP A 96 -15.09 3.96 3.49
CA ASP A 96 -14.89 4.52 4.82
C ASP A 96 -13.47 4.21 5.31
N ALA A 97 -12.74 5.23 5.78
CA ALA A 97 -11.41 5.06 6.33
C ALA A 97 -11.39 4.13 7.56
N GLU A 98 -12.48 4.07 8.34
CA GLU A 98 -12.57 3.25 9.55
C GLU A 98 -12.59 1.74 9.28
N LEU A 99 -12.84 1.33 8.03
CA LEU A 99 -12.69 -0.08 7.64
C LEU A 99 -11.25 -0.58 7.75
N PHE A 100 -10.26 0.33 7.69
CA PHE A 100 -8.84 -0.03 7.69
C PHE A 100 -8.01 0.71 8.73
N LEU A 101 -8.44 1.90 9.16
CA LEU A 101 -7.72 2.77 10.08
C LEU A 101 -8.55 2.99 11.34
N ALA A 102 -7.98 2.78 12.52
CA ALA A 102 -8.67 3.09 13.76
C ALA A 102 -9.00 4.60 13.83
N PRO A 103 -10.01 5.01 14.62
CA PRO A 103 -10.38 6.42 14.75
C PRO A 103 -9.20 7.34 15.05
N GLU A 104 -8.31 6.92 15.94
CA GLU A 104 -7.13 7.73 16.29
C GLU A 104 -6.10 7.80 15.18
N GLU A 105 -6.01 6.79 14.30
CA GLU A 105 -5.07 6.80 13.17
C GLU A 105 -5.50 7.83 12.11
N TRP A 106 -6.78 7.84 11.72
CA TRP A 106 -7.23 8.82 10.73
C TRP A 106 -7.30 10.23 11.33
N GLN A 107 -7.66 10.38 12.61
CA GLN A 107 -7.62 11.66 13.31
C GLN A 107 -6.19 12.20 13.41
N ALA A 108 -5.23 11.34 13.78
CA ALA A 108 -3.81 11.70 13.81
C ALA A 108 -3.31 12.20 12.45
N ALA A 109 -3.71 11.56 11.35
CA ALA A 109 -3.35 12.00 10.00
C ALA A 109 -3.84 13.43 9.69
N TYR A 110 -5.06 13.78 10.13
CA TYR A 110 -5.60 15.14 10.00
C TYR A 110 -4.86 16.15 10.88
N ILE A 111 -4.63 15.83 12.14
CA ILE A 111 -3.96 16.71 13.12
C ILE A 111 -2.53 17.00 12.68
N LEU A 112 -1.76 15.95 12.34
CA LEU A 112 -0.38 16.09 11.87
C LEU A 112 -0.27 16.84 10.54
N SER A 113 -1.35 16.87 9.76
CA SER A 113 -1.44 17.62 8.51
C SER A 113 -2.03 19.03 8.70
N GLU A 114 -2.24 19.46 9.95
CA GLU A 114 -2.83 20.75 10.32
C GLU A 114 -4.20 21.00 9.64
N LYS A 115 -5.01 19.94 9.52
CA LYS A 115 -6.35 20.00 8.92
C LYS A 115 -7.45 19.92 9.99
N PRO A 116 -8.58 20.62 9.80
CA PRO A 116 -9.71 20.49 10.70
C PRO A 116 -10.25 19.06 10.67
N LEU A 117 -10.53 18.48 11.84
CA LEU A 117 -11.10 17.14 11.92
C LEU A 117 -12.54 17.16 11.38
N PRO A 118 -12.90 16.23 10.47
CA PRO A 118 -14.29 16.00 10.11
C PRO A 118 -15.07 15.40 11.29
N LYS A 119 -16.39 15.61 11.29
CA LYS A 119 -17.31 15.04 12.29
C LYS A 119 -17.59 13.56 12.07
N GLU A 120 -17.50 13.13 10.82
CA GLU A 120 -17.74 11.75 10.38
C GLU A 120 -16.45 11.18 9.78
N PRO A 121 -16.31 9.84 9.76
CA PRO A 121 -15.17 9.19 9.13
C PRO A 121 -14.97 9.66 7.68
N PRO A 122 -13.75 10.10 7.32
CA PRO A 122 -13.43 10.53 5.97
C PRO A 122 -13.32 9.35 5.00
N ARG A 123 -13.28 9.64 3.70
CA ARG A 123 -12.96 8.66 2.66
C ARG A 123 -11.54 8.13 2.82
N LEU A 124 -11.34 6.84 2.55
CA LEU A 124 -10.07 6.13 2.70
C LEU A 124 -8.95 6.83 1.94
N ASN A 125 -9.14 7.18 0.66
CA ASN A 125 -8.06 7.78 -0.12
C ASN A 125 -7.68 9.19 0.39
N THR A 126 -8.63 9.92 0.99
CA THR A 126 -8.32 11.20 1.64
C THR A 126 -7.31 10.98 2.75
N VAL A 127 -7.54 10.00 3.63
CA VAL A 127 -6.63 9.71 4.74
C VAL A 127 -5.30 9.13 4.24
N VAL A 128 -5.33 8.21 3.28
CA VAL A 128 -4.11 7.63 2.68
C VAL A 128 -3.22 8.71 2.06
N ARG A 129 -3.80 9.72 1.41
CA ARG A 129 -3.06 10.86 0.86
C ARG A 129 -2.48 11.76 1.95
N LEU A 130 -3.20 11.99 3.06
CA LEU A 130 -2.65 12.71 4.22
C LEU A 130 -1.48 11.95 4.85
N ILE A 131 -1.65 10.65 5.10
CA ILE A 131 -0.59 9.77 5.58
C ILE A 131 0.62 9.87 4.65
N ALA A 132 0.43 9.69 3.34
CA ALA A 132 1.51 9.79 2.37
C ALA A 132 2.19 11.16 2.37
N GLY A 133 1.43 12.25 2.57
CA GLY A 133 1.97 13.61 2.70
C GLY A 133 2.94 13.75 3.85
N LEU A 134 2.63 13.14 5.01
CA LEU A 134 3.52 13.08 6.16
C LEU A 134 4.80 12.29 5.89
N GLY A 135 4.77 11.39 4.91
CA GLY A 135 5.94 10.66 4.38
C GLY A 135 6.60 11.27 3.15
N GLY A 136 6.23 12.51 2.77
CA GLY A 136 6.89 13.27 1.70
C GLY A 136 6.18 13.26 0.34
N PHE A 137 4.96 12.73 0.23
CA PHE A 137 4.16 12.84 -0.99
C PHE A 137 3.61 14.26 -1.14
N LEU A 138 4.03 14.97 -2.21
CA LEU A 138 3.67 16.38 -2.40
C LEU A 138 2.25 16.58 -2.93
N GLY A 139 1.71 15.61 -3.66
CA GLY A 139 0.34 15.65 -4.17
C GLY A 139 0.06 16.81 -5.13
N ARG A 140 1.05 17.24 -5.91
CA ARG A 140 0.88 18.31 -6.91
C ARG A 140 0.06 17.83 -8.09
N LYS A 141 -0.45 18.78 -8.89
CA LYS A 141 -1.17 18.46 -10.13
C LYS A 141 -0.25 17.68 -11.06
N GLY A 142 -0.61 16.41 -11.32
CA GLY A 142 0.16 15.51 -12.18
C GLY A 142 1.00 14.46 -11.45
N ASP A 143 1.17 14.55 -10.12
CA ASP A 143 1.97 13.57 -9.35
C ASP A 143 1.31 12.17 -9.27
N GLY A 144 0.01 12.07 -9.55
CA GLY A 144 -0.76 10.83 -9.51
C GLY A 144 -1.13 10.39 -8.09
N GLU A 145 -0.90 9.11 -7.80
CA GLU A 145 -1.28 8.46 -6.54
C GLU A 145 -0.04 8.14 -5.68
N PRO A 146 -0.13 8.22 -4.33
CA PRO A 146 1.01 7.98 -3.46
C PRO A 146 1.54 6.54 -3.58
N GLY A 147 2.85 6.38 -3.40
CA GLY A 147 3.52 5.08 -3.41
C GLY A 147 3.64 4.46 -2.02
N VAL A 148 3.97 3.17 -1.95
CA VAL A 148 4.13 2.46 -0.68
C VAL A 148 5.18 3.08 0.25
N LYS A 149 6.25 3.65 -0.30
CA LYS A 149 7.32 4.28 0.49
C LYS A 149 6.83 5.49 1.29
N THR A 150 6.08 6.39 0.65
CA THR A 150 5.55 7.60 1.32
C THR A 150 4.44 7.22 2.30
N ILE A 151 3.62 6.22 1.97
CA ILE A 151 2.60 5.72 2.89
C ILE A 151 3.24 5.11 4.13
N TRP A 152 4.26 4.27 3.97
CA TRP A 152 5.01 3.67 5.08
C TRP A 152 5.57 4.73 6.04
N LEU A 153 6.35 5.68 5.52
CA LEU A 153 6.99 6.71 6.33
C LEU A 153 5.96 7.59 7.08
N GLY A 154 4.86 7.90 6.40
CA GLY A 154 3.75 8.61 7.02
C GLY A 154 3.05 7.82 8.11
N LEU A 155 2.84 6.51 7.87
CA LEU A 155 2.12 5.64 8.78
C LEU A 155 2.89 5.47 10.10
N GLN A 156 4.23 5.40 10.06
CA GLN A 156 5.03 5.39 11.30
C GLN A 156 4.71 6.59 12.19
N ARG A 157 4.69 7.80 11.62
CA ARG A 157 4.37 9.04 12.35
C ARG A 157 2.94 9.04 12.89
N VAL A 158 2.00 8.55 12.09
CA VAL A 158 0.58 8.46 12.46
C VAL A 158 0.36 7.46 13.58
N THR A 159 0.98 6.28 13.53
CA THR A 159 0.86 5.26 14.56
C THR A 159 1.39 5.75 15.91
N ASP A 160 2.55 6.41 15.92
CA ASP A 160 3.14 6.98 17.14
C ASP A 160 2.22 8.06 17.75
N PHE A 161 1.72 8.97 16.92
CA PHE A 161 0.82 10.04 17.38
C PHE A 161 -0.53 9.49 17.85
N ALA A 162 -1.10 8.52 17.14
CA ALA A 162 -2.35 7.85 17.54
C ALA A 162 -2.21 7.13 18.88
N ALA A 163 -1.07 6.52 19.16
CA ALA A 163 -0.78 5.95 20.48
C ALA A 163 -0.77 7.03 21.57
N GLY A 164 -0.16 8.19 21.31
CA GLY A 164 -0.18 9.34 22.21
C GLY A 164 -1.60 9.87 22.47
N LEU A 165 -2.43 9.99 21.42
CA LEU A 165 -3.84 10.39 21.55
C LEU A 165 -4.64 9.43 22.44
N ARG A 166 -4.47 8.12 22.25
CA ARG A 166 -5.12 7.10 23.09
C ARG A 166 -4.71 7.23 24.55
N TYR A 167 -3.42 7.40 24.81
CA TYR A 167 -2.91 7.56 26.18
C TYR A 167 -3.45 8.83 26.84
N ALA A 168 -3.45 9.96 26.13
CA ALA A 168 -3.97 11.24 26.64
C ALA A 168 -5.47 11.17 26.98
N ARG A 169 -6.28 10.47 26.16
CA ARG A 169 -7.70 10.24 26.48
C ARG A 169 -7.87 9.43 27.75
N GLN A 170 -7.18 8.28 27.85
CA GLN A 170 -7.26 7.41 29.03
C GLN A 170 -6.85 8.12 30.32
N ALA A 171 -5.83 8.98 30.27
CA ALA A 171 -5.38 9.76 31.42
C ALA A 171 -6.36 10.88 31.81
N HIS A 172 -7.19 11.36 30.89
CA HIS A 172 -8.24 12.34 31.19
C HIS A 172 -9.51 11.70 31.74
N ASP A 173 -9.79 10.46 31.34
CA ASP A 173 -10.94 9.66 31.76
C ASP A 173 -10.72 8.88 33.08
N SER A 174 -9.51 8.96 33.67
CA SER A 174 -9.11 8.33 34.95
C SER A 174 -9.10 9.32 36.11
#